data_AF-A0A5C8CJF4-F1
#
_entry.id   AF-A0A5C8CJF4-F1
#
_cell.length_a   1.000
_cell.length_b   1.000
_cell.length_c   1.000
_cell.angle_alpha   90.00
_cell.angle_beta   90.00
_cell.angle_gamma   90.00
#
_symmetry.space_group_name_H-M   'P 1'
#
loop_
_entity.id
_entity.type
_entity.pdbx_description
1 polymer ?
#
loop_
_entity_poly.entity_id
_entity_poly.type
_entity_poly.pdbx_seq_one_letter_code
_entity_poly.pdbx_strand_id
1 'polypeptide(L)'
;MTNSKKNKRNIGASLRLAPFGHVRSITFIIMLLTVALILGCRKSSTSPNPTVFTVTEGTSSPIRIIKDTEFKAYSDGNIGAKVGGTSDYSVTIKEVKAKSETEDVVLDASDFTVDKNTIKLSDAGIGKFSGKNLTEKQAKEYTLTLTYSTTANVEPKSREITTDIGIVQNHLLTKDEFTKYVKKWKWQANSTAQANEGNIYVNSSDNSKSAQFQVNSPTFAADKTRNYSINAAGSGTAYSKANALNIFASAAKKDDDKSNPTSTGYESYFSDIKGLKTVDSDTLNKMTLYLQFILNDDTALIDTELTHITNANEGLSFELSLSTTGDTWGE
;
A
#
# COMPACT_ATOMS: atom_id res chain seq x y z
N MET A 1 -20.10 62.10 -15.10
CA MET A 1 -20.08 63.56 -15.32
C MET A 1 -21.20 64.19 -14.50
N THR A 2 -20.85 64.79 -13.37
CA THR A 2 -21.69 65.78 -12.69
C THR A 2 -20.76 66.77 -12.00
N ASN A 3 -20.99 68.03 -12.36
CA ASN A 3 -20.35 69.25 -11.92
C ASN A 3 -20.42 69.43 -10.39
N SER A 4 -19.42 70.07 -9.78
CA SER A 4 -19.56 71.49 -9.44
C SER A 4 -18.27 72.08 -8.86
N LYS A 5 -18.08 73.35 -9.21
CA LYS A 5 -16.94 74.22 -9.00
C LYS A 5 -16.84 74.73 -7.55
N LYS A 6 -15.57 74.97 -7.18
CA LYS A 6 -15.05 75.87 -6.14
C LYS A 6 -15.92 77.12 -5.86
N ASN A 7 -15.97 77.56 -4.61
CA ASN A 7 -15.81 78.98 -4.33
C ASN A 7 -15.05 79.27 -3.02
N LYS A 8 -14.18 80.28 -3.10
CA LYS A 8 -13.26 80.81 -2.09
C LYS A 8 -13.99 81.56 -0.98
N ARG A 9 -13.38 81.65 0.21
CA ARG A 9 -12.95 82.93 0.81
C ARG A 9 -11.97 82.70 1.96
N ASN A 10 -11.01 83.63 2.03
CA ASN A 10 -9.76 83.58 2.77
C ASN A 10 -9.70 84.87 3.58
N ILE A 11 -9.71 84.82 4.91
CA ILE A 11 -9.41 85.91 5.85
C ILE A 11 -9.07 85.20 7.17
N GLY A 12 -7.96 85.32 7.87
CA GLY A 12 -6.93 86.36 7.93
C GLY A 12 -6.63 86.58 9.43
N ALA A 13 -5.35 86.45 9.80
CA ALA A 13 -4.64 86.98 10.99
C ALA A 13 -5.24 86.72 12.40
N SER A 14 -4.59 85.97 13.30
CA SER A 14 -3.36 86.28 14.08
C SER A 14 -3.67 86.84 15.48
N LEU A 15 -2.73 86.55 16.39
CA LEU A 15 -2.61 86.93 17.82
C LEU A 15 -3.55 86.22 18.81
N ARG A 16 -3.15 85.91 20.04
CA ARG A 16 -1.90 85.57 20.77
C ARG A 16 -2.30 85.69 22.25
N LEU A 17 -1.89 84.72 23.07
CA LEU A 17 -1.68 84.77 24.53
C LEU A 17 -2.91 85.06 25.43
N ALA A 18 -3.11 84.45 26.61
CA ALA A 18 -2.50 83.37 27.40
C ALA A 18 -3.40 83.22 28.67
N PRO A 19 -2.98 82.63 29.82
CA PRO A 19 -2.43 81.30 30.11
C PRO A 19 -3.26 80.54 31.21
N PHE A 20 -2.69 79.43 31.73
CA PHE A 20 -3.04 78.65 32.95
C PHE A 20 -4.06 77.51 32.75
N GLY A 21 -3.88 76.28 33.28
CA GLY A 21 -2.95 75.81 34.30
C GLY A 21 -2.71 74.29 34.25
N HIS A 22 -1.51 73.91 34.74
CA HIS A 22 -0.79 72.67 34.50
C HIS A 22 -0.98 71.59 35.60
N VAL A 23 -2.11 71.59 36.33
CA VAL A 23 -2.21 70.81 37.59
C VAL A 23 -3.25 69.67 37.55
N ARG A 24 -4.07 69.56 36.49
CA ARG A 24 -5.09 68.49 36.37
C ARG A 24 -4.70 67.28 35.52
N SER A 25 -3.55 67.31 34.84
CA SER A 25 -3.13 66.26 33.92
C SER A 25 -2.29 65.15 34.59
N ILE A 26 -1.42 65.51 35.56
CA ILE A 26 -0.49 64.57 36.16
C ILE A 26 -1.21 63.53 37.05
N THR A 27 -2.19 63.96 37.86
CA THR A 27 -2.94 63.04 38.73
C THR A 27 -3.78 62.03 37.93
N PHE A 28 -4.31 62.45 36.77
CA PHE A 28 -5.08 61.58 35.87
C PHE A 28 -4.17 60.56 35.16
N ILE A 29 -2.95 60.97 34.77
CA ILE A 29 -1.96 60.07 34.15
C ILE A 29 -1.45 59.03 35.15
N ILE A 30 -1.19 59.40 36.40
CA ILE A 30 -0.71 58.46 37.43
C ILE A 30 -1.78 57.41 37.76
N MET A 31 -3.07 57.80 37.80
CA MET A 31 -4.17 56.87 38.05
C MET A 31 -4.42 55.93 36.86
N LEU A 32 -4.22 56.41 35.62
CA LEU A 32 -4.27 55.54 34.42
C LEU A 32 -3.10 54.54 34.38
N LEU A 33 -1.91 54.96 34.82
CA LEU A 33 -0.72 54.11 34.88
C LEU A 33 -0.85 53.02 35.95
N THR A 34 -1.44 53.32 37.11
CA THR A 34 -1.69 52.32 38.16
C THR A 34 -2.80 51.34 37.78
N VAL A 35 -3.85 51.78 37.10
CA VAL A 35 -4.87 50.87 36.54
C VAL A 35 -4.28 49.98 35.44
N ALA A 36 -3.40 50.51 34.59
CA ALA A 36 -2.67 49.73 33.59
C ALA A 36 -1.66 48.74 34.20
N LEU A 37 -1.03 49.06 35.34
CA LEU A 37 -0.09 48.17 36.02
C LEU A 37 -0.80 47.01 36.75
N ILE A 38 -2.02 47.25 37.27
CA ILE A 38 -2.83 46.21 37.95
C ILE A 38 -3.52 45.28 36.93
N LEU A 39 -3.89 45.79 35.75
CA LEU A 39 -4.44 44.97 34.65
C LEU A 39 -3.37 44.37 33.73
N GLY A 40 -2.17 44.95 33.67
CA GLY A 40 -1.04 44.52 32.83
C GLY A 40 -0.25 43.32 33.37
N CYS A 41 -0.52 42.88 34.60
CA CYS A 41 0.05 41.67 35.19
C CYS A 41 -0.91 40.47 35.15
N ARG A 42 -1.90 40.44 34.26
CA ARG A 42 -2.29 39.14 33.72
C ARG A 42 -1.28 38.79 32.64
N LYS A 43 -0.23 38.07 33.03
CA LYS A 43 0.30 37.04 32.13
C LYS A 43 -0.94 36.36 31.57
N SER A 44 -1.23 36.58 30.29
CA SER A 44 -2.06 35.69 29.52
C SER A 44 -1.31 34.37 29.52
N SER A 45 -1.46 33.60 30.60
CA SER A 45 -1.24 32.17 30.55
C SER A 45 -2.41 31.63 29.75
N THR A 46 -2.33 31.77 28.43
CA THR A 46 -2.51 30.56 27.62
C THR A 46 -1.40 29.63 28.10
N SER A 47 -1.64 28.97 29.25
CA SER A 47 -0.78 27.87 29.67
C SER A 47 -0.74 26.98 28.45
N PRO A 48 0.43 26.73 27.82
CA PRO A 48 0.49 25.67 26.85
C PRO A 48 -0.09 24.46 27.58
N ASN A 49 -1.14 23.87 27.02
CA ASN A 49 -1.72 22.68 27.62
C ASN A 49 -0.54 21.72 27.79
N PRO A 50 -0.20 21.28 29.01
CA PRO A 50 1.03 20.55 29.24
C PRO A 50 1.03 19.38 28.28
N THR A 51 2.15 19.17 27.59
CA THR A 51 2.28 18.02 26.70
C THR A 51 2.13 16.75 27.55
N VAL A 52 1.01 16.04 27.39
CA VAL A 52 0.68 14.83 28.14
C VAL A 52 1.12 13.61 27.34
N PHE A 53 1.65 12.60 28.03
CA PHE A 53 1.88 11.30 27.41
C PHE A 53 0.55 10.56 27.23
N THR A 54 0.17 10.37 25.97
CA THR A 54 -1.08 9.71 25.60
C THR A 54 -0.80 8.52 24.72
N VAL A 55 -1.51 7.43 24.97
CA VAL A 55 -1.54 6.27 24.08
C VAL A 55 -3.00 5.98 23.78
N THR A 56 -3.32 5.87 22.51
CA THR A 56 -4.67 5.54 22.05
C THR A 56 -4.59 4.28 21.20
N GLU A 57 -5.47 3.34 21.50
CA GLU A 57 -5.63 2.11 20.72
C GLU A 57 -5.95 2.46 19.26
N GLY A 58 -5.49 1.61 18.34
CA GLY A 58 -5.80 1.73 16.93
C GLY A 58 -6.08 0.37 16.33
N THR A 59 -6.23 0.34 15.01
CA THR A 59 -6.49 -0.89 14.28
C THR A 59 -5.19 -1.65 14.10
N SER A 60 -5.12 -2.85 14.68
CA SER A 60 -3.99 -3.74 14.49
C SER A 60 -4.04 -4.45 13.12
N SER A 61 -2.88 -4.86 12.64
CA SER A 61 -2.73 -5.76 11.50
C SER A 61 -2.04 -7.05 11.93
N PRO A 62 -2.42 -8.22 11.37
CA PRO A 62 -1.96 -9.50 11.85
C PRO A 62 -0.46 -9.71 11.58
N ILE A 63 0.15 -10.58 12.38
CA ILE A 63 1.43 -11.21 12.06
C ILE A 63 1.14 -12.31 11.06
N ARG A 64 1.93 -12.38 9.98
CA ARG A 64 1.77 -13.39 8.93
C ARG A 64 2.90 -14.38 9.00
N ILE A 65 2.54 -15.65 8.95
CA ILE A 65 3.46 -16.78 8.84
C ILE A 65 3.11 -17.59 7.60
N ILE A 66 4.05 -18.42 7.17
CA ILE A 66 3.85 -19.37 6.07
C ILE A 66 4.30 -20.75 6.49
N LYS A 67 3.73 -21.78 5.87
CA LYS A 67 4.19 -23.14 5.97
C LYS A 67 4.81 -23.55 4.65
N ASP A 68 6.12 -23.75 4.67
CA ASP A 68 6.89 -24.33 3.57
C ASP A 68 7.17 -25.79 3.96
N THR A 69 8.40 -26.11 4.41
CA THR A 69 8.69 -27.35 5.15
C THR A 69 8.31 -27.22 6.63
N GLU A 70 8.63 -26.07 7.21
CA GLU A 70 8.31 -25.68 8.58
C GLU A 70 7.66 -24.28 8.57
N PHE A 71 7.08 -23.88 9.70
CA PHE A 71 6.54 -22.54 9.85
C PHE A 71 7.65 -21.50 9.88
N LYS A 72 7.44 -20.38 9.18
CA LYS A 72 8.38 -19.27 9.09
C LYS A 72 7.63 -17.94 9.18
N ALA A 73 8.29 -16.90 9.69
CA ALA A 73 7.79 -15.53 9.58
C ALA A 73 7.70 -15.12 8.12
N TYR A 74 6.62 -14.40 7.77
CA TYR A 74 6.44 -13.82 6.45
C TYR A 74 6.31 -12.30 6.50
N SER A 75 5.47 -11.78 7.40
CA SER A 75 5.40 -10.35 7.65
C SER A 75 5.10 -10.03 9.11
N ASP A 76 5.64 -8.90 9.55
CA ASP A 76 5.38 -8.36 10.88
C ASP A 76 3.91 -7.90 10.99
N GLY A 77 3.39 -7.92 12.21
CA GLY A 77 2.13 -7.29 12.57
C GLY A 77 2.32 -5.82 12.96
N ASN A 78 1.20 -5.12 13.10
CA ASN A 78 1.16 -3.75 13.58
C ASN A 78 0.14 -3.62 14.71
N ILE A 79 0.49 -2.92 15.78
CA ILE A 79 -0.40 -2.68 16.92
C ILE A 79 -1.40 -1.54 16.64
N GLY A 80 -1.06 -0.63 15.72
CA GLY A 80 -1.92 0.49 15.32
C GLY A 80 -2.04 1.63 16.34
N ALA A 81 -1.39 1.53 17.50
CA ALA A 81 -1.51 2.52 18.56
C ALA A 81 -0.96 3.89 18.14
N LYS A 82 -1.61 4.95 18.61
CA LYS A 82 -1.17 6.34 18.41
C LYS A 82 -0.57 6.86 19.70
N VAL A 83 0.71 7.23 19.65
CA VAL A 83 1.42 7.80 20.80
C VAL A 83 1.57 9.31 20.62
N GLY A 84 1.18 10.05 21.65
CA GLY A 84 1.23 11.50 21.70
C GLY A 84 2.10 12.00 22.84
N GLY A 85 2.62 13.21 22.66
CA GLY A 85 3.41 13.93 23.66
C GLY A 85 4.91 13.59 23.67
N THR A 86 5.34 12.48 23.07
CA THR A 86 6.75 12.12 22.88
C THR A 86 6.92 11.15 21.70
N SER A 87 8.08 11.19 21.06
CA SER A 87 8.54 10.16 20.12
C SER A 87 9.52 9.16 20.75
N ASP A 88 10.01 9.47 21.95
CA ASP A 88 10.92 8.65 22.74
C ASP A 88 10.09 7.83 23.75
N TYR A 89 9.69 6.64 23.31
CA TYR A 89 8.94 5.69 24.11
C TYR A 89 9.35 4.26 23.76
N SER A 90 9.19 3.36 24.72
CA SER A 90 9.33 1.92 24.55
C SER A 90 8.00 1.22 24.78
N VAL A 91 7.88 0.01 24.26
CA VAL A 91 6.71 -0.84 24.41
C VAL A 91 7.16 -2.19 24.93
N THR A 92 6.43 -2.76 25.88
CA THR A 92 6.64 -4.13 26.36
C THR A 92 5.31 -4.85 26.45
N ILE A 93 5.32 -6.16 26.21
CA ILE A 93 4.13 -7.01 26.37
C ILE A 93 4.10 -7.48 27.81
N LYS A 94 3.03 -7.11 28.52
CA LYS A 94 2.80 -7.52 29.91
C LYS A 94 2.08 -8.86 29.98
N GLU A 95 1.12 -9.08 29.09
CA GLU A 95 0.28 -10.28 29.09
C GLU A 95 -0.16 -10.65 27.68
N VAL A 96 -0.30 -11.95 27.42
CA VAL A 96 -0.86 -12.53 26.20
C VAL A 96 -1.96 -13.50 26.61
N LYS A 97 -3.15 -13.36 26.02
CA LYS A 97 -4.30 -14.23 26.24
C LYS A 97 -4.86 -14.68 24.91
N ALA A 98 -5.03 -15.99 24.71
CA ALA A 98 -5.80 -16.48 23.57
C ALA A 98 -7.26 -16.03 23.71
N LYS A 99 -7.89 -15.63 22.60
CA LYS A 99 -9.31 -15.26 22.58
C LYS A 99 -10.25 -16.47 22.59
N SER A 100 -9.74 -17.63 22.16
CA SER A 100 -10.46 -18.90 22.24
C SER A 100 -9.87 -19.78 23.35
N GLU A 101 -10.74 -20.38 24.17
CA GLU A 101 -10.34 -21.40 25.15
C GLU A 101 -9.90 -22.71 24.47
N THR A 102 -10.26 -22.90 23.19
CA THR A 102 -9.86 -24.06 22.38
C THR A 102 -8.61 -23.80 21.54
N GLU A 103 -7.95 -22.66 21.74
CA GLU A 103 -6.73 -22.32 21.01
C GLU A 103 -5.62 -23.31 21.35
N ASP A 104 -5.12 -24.01 20.34
CA ASP A 104 -4.19 -25.13 20.53
C ASP A 104 -2.71 -24.71 20.48
N VAL A 105 -2.46 -23.41 20.32
CA VAL A 105 -1.14 -22.77 20.38
C VAL A 105 -1.14 -21.74 21.50
N VAL A 106 -0.42 -22.03 22.57
CA VAL A 106 -0.31 -21.18 23.76
C VAL A 106 0.89 -20.25 23.62
N LEU A 107 0.62 -18.96 23.48
CA LEU A 107 1.65 -17.93 23.39
C LEU A 107 1.71 -17.08 24.67
N ASP A 108 2.91 -16.61 24.99
CA ASP A 108 3.22 -15.72 26.09
C ASP A 108 4.10 -14.55 25.60
N ALA A 109 4.41 -13.61 26.49
CA ALA A 109 5.13 -12.39 26.12
C ALA A 109 6.52 -12.65 25.48
N SER A 110 7.17 -13.78 25.79
CA SER A 110 8.51 -14.12 25.27
C SER A 110 8.47 -14.66 23.83
N ASP A 111 7.30 -15.05 23.35
CA ASP A 111 7.09 -15.49 21.97
C ASP A 111 7.02 -14.34 20.97
N PHE A 112 7.07 -13.10 21.46
CA PHE A 112 6.96 -11.92 20.64
C PHE A 112 8.17 -11.00 20.82
N THR A 113 8.44 -10.23 19.78
CA THR A 113 9.27 -9.02 19.88
C THR A 113 8.40 -7.83 19.49
N VAL A 114 8.55 -6.72 20.22
CA VAL A 114 7.82 -5.48 19.95
C VAL A 114 8.80 -4.33 19.89
N ASP A 115 8.70 -3.55 18.83
CA ASP A 115 9.40 -2.27 18.69
C ASP A 115 8.38 -1.23 18.24
N LYS A 116 8.02 -0.35 19.17
CA LYS A 116 6.94 0.63 19.00
C LYS A 116 5.64 -0.05 18.55
N ASN A 117 5.19 0.22 17.33
CA ASN A 117 3.97 -0.35 16.77
C ASN A 117 4.22 -1.66 16.01
N THR A 118 5.47 -2.03 15.73
CA THR A 118 5.79 -3.26 15.02
C THR A 118 5.85 -4.41 16.02
N ILE A 119 5.14 -5.49 15.72
CA ILE A 119 5.14 -6.70 16.52
C ILE A 119 5.48 -7.90 15.64
N LYS A 120 6.34 -8.79 16.14
CA LYS A 120 6.76 -10.01 15.42
C LYS A 120 6.65 -11.20 16.35
N LEU A 121 6.43 -12.38 15.79
CA LEU A 121 6.75 -13.61 16.49
C LEU A 121 8.27 -13.79 16.55
N SER A 122 8.79 -14.23 17.69
CA SER A 122 10.16 -14.72 17.83
C SER A 122 10.27 -16.12 17.22
N ASP A 123 11.51 -16.59 17.00
CA ASP A 123 11.73 -17.96 16.52
C ASP A 123 11.14 -19.01 17.49
N ALA A 124 11.18 -18.74 18.79
CA ALA A 124 10.53 -19.58 19.81
C ALA A 124 9.01 -19.60 19.62
N GLY A 125 8.40 -18.42 19.39
CA GLY A 125 6.97 -18.29 19.11
C GLY A 125 6.55 -19.01 17.83
N ILE A 126 7.32 -18.89 16.75
CA ILE A 126 7.10 -19.63 15.50
C ILE A 126 7.20 -21.14 15.74
N GLY A 127 8.19 -21.58 16.52
CA GLY A 127 8.39 -22.99 16.87
C GLY A 127 7.18 -23.63 17.55
N LYS A 128 6.37 -22.87 18.28
CA LYS A 128 5.12 -23.37 18.92
C LYS A 128 4.03 -23.75 17.92
N PHE A 129 4.15 -23.35 16.65
CA PHE A 129 3.26 -23.79 15.57
C PHE A 129 3.72 -25.09 14.92
N SER A 130 4.91 -25.61 15.25
CA SER A 130 5.41 -26.86 14.66
C SER A 130 4.47 -28.04 14.94
N GLY A 131 4.26 -28.87 13.92
CA GLY A 131 3.32 -30.01 13.97
C GLY A 131 1.83 -29.63 14.01
N LYS A 132 1.49 -28.34 14.02
CA LYS A 132 0.10 -27.87 13.97
C LYS A 132 -0.40 -27.77 12.53
N ASN A 133 -1.71 -27.98 12.37
CA ASN A 133 -2.42 -27.70 11.13
C ASN A 133 -3.19 -26.41 11.34
N LEU A 134 -2.62 -25.32 10.85
CA LEU A 134 -3.34 -24.07 10.65
C LEU A 134 -4.08 -24.19 9.31
N THR A 135 -5.37 -23.89 9.31
CA THR A 135 -6.07 -23.66 8.05
C THR A 135 -5.54 -22.35 7.47
N GLU A 136 -5.13 -22.35 6.21
CA GLU A 136 -4.72 -21.14 5.53
C GLU A 136 -5.82 -20.07 5.63
N LYS A 137 -5.42 -18.81 5.71
CA LYS A 137 -6.31 -17.64 5.76
C LYS A 137 -7.14 -17.50 7.05
N GLN A 138 -7.02 -18.43 8.00
CA GLN A 138 -7.62 -18.30 9.34
C GLN A 138 -6.63 -17.68 10.32
N ALA A 139 -7.13 -16.76 11.15
CA ALA A 139 -6.35 -16.13 12.20
C ALA A 139 -6.52 -16.90 13.51
N LYS A 140 -5.42 -17.19 14.20
CA LYS A 140 -5.44 -17.40 15.66
C LYS A 140 -5.39 -16.04 16.34
N GLU A 141 -6.37 -15.73 17.17
CA GLU A 141 -6.50 -14.40 17.76
C GLU A 141 -6.05 -14.37 19.22
N TYR A 142 -5.23 -13.37 19.55
CA TYR A 142 -4.71 -13.14 20.89
C TYR A 142 -4.99 -11.71 21.32
N THR A 143 -5.35 -11.52 22.58
CA THR A 143 -5.41 -10.23 23.23
C THR A 143 -4.11 -9.98 23.98
N LEU A 144 -3.45 -8.87 23.66
CA LEU A 144 -2.19 -8.42 24.26
C LEU A 144 -2.45 -7.26 25.20
N THR A 145 -1.91 -7.32 26.40
CA THR A 145 -1.78 -6.13 27.28
C THR A 145 -0.39 -5.55 27.09
N LEU A 146 -0.32 -4.30 26.63
CA LEU A 146 0.92 -3.61 26.30
C LEU A 146 1.17 -2.47 27.28
N THR A 147 2.40 -2.35 27.76
CA THR A 147 2.86 -1.23 28.57
C THR A 147 3.74 -0.32 27.72
N TYR A 148 3.29 0.91 27.53
CA TYR A 148 4.04 1.99 26.89
C TYR A 148 4.71 2.82 27.96
N SER A 149 6.01 3.09 27.81
CA SER A 149 6.77 3.87 28.79
C SER A 149 7.61 4.94 28.10
N THR A 150 7.82 6.06 28.77
CA THR A 150 8.67 7.15 28.27
C THR A 150 9.55 7.72 29.37
N THR A 151 10.75 8.15 28.99
CA THR A 151 11.68 8.91 29.83
C THR A 151 11.57 10.41 29.62
N ALA A 152 10.80 10.85 28.61
CA ALA A 152 10.62 12.27 28.29
C ALA A 152 9.94 13.03 29.44
N ASN A 153 10.11 14.35 29.47
CA ASN A 153 9.54 15.20 30.53
C ASN A 153 8.03 15.48 30.34
N VAL A 154 7.25 14.41 30.25
CA VAL A 154 5.80 14.38 30.14
C VAL A 154 5.22 13.44 31.18
N GLU A 155 3.94 13.60 31.53
CA GLU A 155 3.25 12.70 32.47
C GLU A 155 1.95 12.16 31.84
N PRO A 156 1.49 10.96 32.25
CA PRO A 156 2.21 9.99 33.09
C PRO A 156 3.41 9.36 32.36
N LYS A 157 4.41 8.83 33.08
CA LYS A 157 5.54 8.10 32.46
C LYS A 157 5.19 6.77 31.80
N SER A 158 4.02 6.22 32.09
CA SER A 158 3.58 4.94 31.56
C SER A 158 2.08 4.88 31.34
N ARG A 159 1.67 4.10 30.34
CA ARG A 159 0.28 3.82 29.99
C ARG A 159 0.16 2.36 29.58
N GLU A 160 -0.94 1.73 29.97
CA GLU A 160 -1.31 0.40 29.48
C GLU A 160 -2.46 0.52 28.49
N ILE A 161 -2.41 -0.28 27.43
CA ILE A 161 -3.51 -0.48 26.50
C ILE A 161 -3.67 -1.97 26.23
N THR A 162 -4.84 -2.35 25.72
CA THR A 162 -5.09 -3.69 25.24
C THR A 162 -5.30 -3.66 23.74
N THR A 163 -4.76 -4.63 23.01
CA THR A 163 -4.99 -4.78 21.58
C THR A 163 -5.17 -6.24 21.23
N ASP A 164 -5.98 -6.51 20.22
CA ASP A 164 -6.03 -7.83 19.63
C ASP A 164 -5.00 -7.95 18.51
N ILE A 165 -4.43 -9.13 18.33
CA ILE A 165 -3.51 -9.47 17.24
C ILE A 165 -3.90 -10.83 16.67
N GLY A 166 -3.97 -10.89 15.35
CA GLY A 166 -4.13 -12.15 14.62
C GLY A 166 -2.77 -12.73 14.23
N ILE A 167 -2.65 -14.05 14.27
CA ILE A 167 -1.56 -14.78 13.62
C ILE A 167 -2.16 -15.60 12.50
N VAL A 168 -1.80 -15.27 11.26
CA VAL A 168 -2.43 -15.82 10.05
C VAL A 168 -1.40 -16.63 9.28
N GLN A 169 -1.74 -17.89 8.94
CA GLN A 169 -1.01 -18.62 7.91
C GLN A 169 -1.46 -18.12 6.54
N ASN A 170 -0.55 -17.43 5.84
CA ASN A 170 -0.74 -17.11 4.43
C ASN A 170 -0.57 -18.37 3.57
N HIS A 171 -1.32 -18.42 2.46
CA HIS A 171 -1.12 -19.42 1.42
C HIS A 171 0.20 -19.18 0.72
N LEU A 172 1.08 -20.18 0.69
CA LEU A 172 2.35 -20.09 -0.02
C LEU A 172 2.14 -20.43 -1.50
N LEU A 173 2.12 -19.42 -2.37
CA LEU A 173 2.02 -19.63 -3.80
C LEU A 173 3.32 -20.25 -4.34
N THR A 174 3.23 -21.49 -4.77
CA THR A 174 4.36 -22.23 -5.34
C THR A 174 4.53 -21.97 -6.84
N LYS A 175 5.72 -22.29 -7.36
CA LYS A 175 6.00 -22.23 -8.81
C LYS A 175 5.08 -23.12 -9.63
N ASP A 176 4.75 -24.29 -9.10
CA ASP A 176 3.86 -25.23 -9.78
C ASP A 176 2.42 -24.69 -9.85
N GLU A 177 1.91 -24.12 -8.76
CA GLU A 177 0.59 -23.47 -8.74
C GLU A 177 0.56 -22.28 -9.68
N PHE A 178 1.59 -21.42 -9.65
CA PHE A 178 1.67 -20.27 -10.54
C PHE A 178 1.75 -20.68 -12.01
N THR A 179 2.56 -21.69 -12.33
CA THR A 179 2.67 -22.22 -13.70
C THR A 179 1.33 -22.77 -14.17
N LYS A 180 0.64 -23.57 -13.34
CA LYS A 180 -0.71 -24.08 -13.65
C LYS A 180 -1.70 -22.94 -13.86
N TYR A 181 -1.60 -21.88 -13.08
CA TYR A 181 -2.41 -20.68 -13.25
C TYR A 181 -2.18 -20.01 -14.61
N VAL A 182 -0.92 -19.77 -15.02
CA VAL A 182 -0.61 -19.18 -16.35
C VAL A 182 -1.14 -20.05 -17.49
N LYS A 183 -1.04 -21.37 -17.37
CA LYS A 183 -1.51 -22.30 -18.41
C LYS A 183 -3.03 -22.27 -18.64
N LYS A 184 -3.81 -21.73 -17.69
CA LYS A 184 -5.27 -21.56 -17.83
C LYS A 184 -5.67 -20.32 -18.61
N TRP A 185 -4.74 -19.38 -18.84
CA TRP A 185 -5.07 -18.13 -19.52
C TRP A 185 -5.60 -18.43 -20.92
N LYS A 186 -6.70 -17.79 -21.26
CA LYS A 186 -7.31 -17.90 -22.58
C LYS A 186 -7.94 -16.57 -22.97
N TRP A 187 -7.88 -16.25 -24.25
CA TRP A 187 -8.46 -15.03 -24.80
C TRP A 187 -8.72 -15.23 -26.29
N GLN A 188 -9.94 -15.06 -26.75
CA GLN A 188 -10.35 -15.42 -28.10
C GLN A 188 -10.51 -14.27 -29.08
N ALA A 189 -10.46 -13.02 -28.64
CA ALA A 189 -10.96 -11.86 -29.35
C ALA A 189 -10.88 -11.96 -30.89
N ASN A 190 -12.02 -11.79 -31.56
CA ASN A 190 -12.19 -11.83 -33.02
C ASN A 190 -11.71 -13.12 -33.73
N SER A 191 -11.50 -14.21 -33.01
CA SER A 191 -11.25 -15.55 -33.58
C SER A 191 -12.54 -16.38 -33.62
N THR A 192 -12.76 -17.10 -34.71
CA THR A 192 -13.82 -18.13 -34.81
C THR A 192 -13.36 -19.50 -34.30
N ALA A 193 -12.10 -19.62 -33.88
CA ALA A 193 -11.56 -20.85 -33.33
C ALA A 193 -12.12 -21.12 -31.92
N GLN A 194 -12.04 -22.37 -31.44
CA GLN A 194 -12.55 -22.75 -30.11
C GLN A 194 -11.70 -22.18 -28.96
N ALA A 195 -12.36 -21.75 -27.89
CA ALA A 195 -11.73 -21.25 -26.65
C ALA A 195 -11.14 -22.42 -25.88
N ASN A 196 -9.83 -22.63 -26.00
CA ASN A 196 -9.13 -23.63 -25.20
C ASN A 196 -8.18 -22.92 -24.23
N GLU A 197 -8.07 -23.46 -23.01
CA GLU A 197 -7.09 -23.01 -22.04
C GLU A 197 -5.68 -23.02 -22.63
N GLY A 198 -4.95 -21.95 -22.38
CA GLY A 198 -3.60 -21.75 -22.88
C GLY A 198 -3.52 -21.09 -24.26
N ASN A 199 -4.66 -20.76 -24.89
CA ASN A 199 -4.68 -20.06 -26.18
C ASN A 199 -5.04 -18.59 -26.02
N ILE A 200 -4.14 -17.70 -26.40
CA ILE A 200 -4.33 -16.26 -26.41
C ILE A 200 -4.27 -15.77 -27.85
N TYR A 201 -5.36 -15.22 -28.35
CA TYR A 201 -5.47 -14.63 -29.67
C TYR A 201 -5.24 -13.12 -29.57
N VAL A 202 -4.20 -12.64 -30.24
CA VAL A 202 -3.89 -11.21 -30.35
C VAL A 202 -4.34 -10.72 -31.71
N ASN A 203 -5.18 -9.69 -31.73
CA ASN A 203 -5.66 -9.10 -32.96
C ASN A 203 -4.59 -8.24 -33.64
N SER A 204 -4.56 -8.35 -34.96
CA SER A 204 -3.94 -7.37 -35.84
C SER A 204 -4.49 -5.97 -35.59
N SER A 205 -3.73 -4.95 -35.96
CA SER A 205 -4.03 -3.55 -35.65
C SER A 205 -5.33 -3.05 -36.29
N ASP A 206 -5.73 -3.65 -37.42
CA ASP A 206 -6.99 -3.37 -38.11
C ASP A 206 -8.17 -4.24 -37.61
N ASN A 207 -7.92 -5.11 -36.61
CA ASN A 207 -8.87 -6.07 -36.04
C ASN A 207 -9.45 -7.09 -37.03
N SER A 208 -8.85 -7.27 -38.22
CA SER A 208 -9.37 -8.17 -39.26
C SER A 208 -8.80 -9.59 -39.18
N LYS A 209 -7.62 -9.75 -38.54
CA LYS A 209 -6.89 -11.01 -38.34
C LYS A 209 -6.43 -11.16 -36.89
N SER A 210 -6.02 -12.38 -36.52
CA SER A 210 -5.45 -12.71 -35.21
C SER A 210 -4.24 -13.63 -35.31
N ALA A 211 -3.30 -13.55 -34.37
CA ALA A 211 -2.24 -14.51 -34.16
C ALA A 211 -2.49 -15.29 -32.86
N GLN A 212 -2.28 -16.61 -32.87
CA GLN A 212 -2.49 -17.47 -31.70
C GLN A 212 -1.17 -17.71 -30.95
N PHE A 213 -1.09 -17.23 -29.71
CA PHE A 213 -0.01 -17.53 -28.78
C PHE A 213 -0.45 -18.63 -27.81
N GLN A 214 0.36 -19.69 -27.71
CA GLN A 214 0.11 -20.83 -26.83
C GLN A 214 0.93 -20.70 -25.55
N VAL A 215 0.32 -20.27 -24.44
CA VAL A 215 0.99 -20.13 -23.13
C VAL A 215 1.09 -21.44 -22.35
N ASN A 216 0.37 -22.49 -22.78
CA ASN A 216 0.42 -23.82 -22.17
C ASN A 216 1.62 -24.68 -22.60
N SER A 217 2.22 -24.33 -23.73
CA SER A 217 3.35 -25.03 -24.37
C SER A 217 4.73 -24.70 -23.79
N PRO A 218 5.10 -23.42 -23.55
CA PRO A 218 6.40 -23.09 -22.97
C PRO A 218 6.50 -23.50 -21.51
N THR A 219 7.73 -23.77 -21.06
CA THR A 219 8.07 -23.96 -19.65
C THR A 219 8.52 -22.63 -19.06
N PHE A 220 8.13 -22.35 -17.81
CA PHE A 220 8.59 -21.16 -17.10
C PHE A 220 10.12 -21.20 -16.93
N ALA A 221 10.80 -20.18 -17.47
CA ALA A 221 12.21 -19.94 -17.26
C ALA A 221 12.42 -18.92 -16.13
N ALA A 222 13.45 -19.14 -15.32
CA ALA A 222 13.83 -18.24 -14.23
C ALA A 222 14.49 -16.94 -14.72
N ASP A 223 14.72 -16.80 -16.03
CA ASP A 223 15.26 -15.58 -16.62
C ASP A 223 14.25 -14.43 -16.47
N LYS A 224 14.61 -13.44 -15.67
CA LYS A 224 13.79 -12.24 -15.41
C LYS A 224 13.51 -11.42 -16.67
N THR A 225 14.35 -11.56 -17.70
CA THR A 225 14.12 -10.91 -18.98
C THR A 225 13.15 -11.68 -19.87
N ARG A 226 13.01 -13.00 -19.65
CA ARG A 226 12.24 -13.93 -20.49
C ARG A 226 11.72 -15.13 -19.69
N ASN A 227 10.60 -14.99 -18.99
CA ASN A 227 9.98 -16.10 -18.27
C ASN A 227 9.28 -17.07 -19.23
N TYR A 228 8.65 -16.54 -20.26
CA TYR A 228 8.05 -17.31 -21.34
C TYR A 228 8.52 -16.77 -22.69
N SER A 229 8.76 -17.67 -23.64
CA SER A 229 9.04 -17.33 -25.04
C SER A 229 8.08 -18.12 -25.91
N ILE A 230 7.28 -17.41 -26.70
CA ILE A 230 6.13 -17.96 -27.40
C ILE A 230 6.12 -17.45 -28.83
N ASN A 231 5.95 -18.39 -29.75
CA ASN A 231 5.90 -18.09 -31.18
C ASN A 231 4.48 -18.30 -31.70
N ALA A 232 4.06 -17.43 -32.61
CA ALA A 232 2.80 -17.57 -33.32
C ALA A 232 3.03 -17.37 -34.83
N ALA A 233 2.31 -18.13 -35.64
CA ALA A 233 2.15 -17.80 -37.05
C ALA A 233 1.11 -16.67 -37.13
N GLY A 234 1.55 -15.46 -37.49
CA GLY A 234 0.63 -14.35 -37.77
C GLY A 234 0.11 -14.41 -39.20
N SER A 235 -0.40 -13.28 -39.68
CA SER A 235 -1.11 -13.18 -40.97
C SER A 235 -0.38 -12.31 -42.01
N GLY A 236 0.90 -12.02 -41.79
CA GLY A 236 1.70 -11.10 -42.60
C GLY A 236 1.26 -9.65 -42.45
N THR A 237 0.90 -9.23 -41.23
CA THR A 237 0.32 -7.90 -40.95
C THR A 237 0.88 -7.28 -39.66
N ALA A 238 0.55 -6.02 -39.40
CA ALA A 238 0.93 -5.32 -38.18
C ALA A 238 0.00 -5.66 -37.01
N TYR A 239 0.57 -5.88 -35.82
CA TYR A 239 -0.12 -6.13 -34.56
C TYR A 239 0.23 -5.02 -33.55
N SER A 240 -0.71 -4.58 -32.71
CA SER A 240 -0.44 -3.52 -31.72
C SER A 240 0.15 -4.10 -30.43
N LYS A 241 1.28 -3.53 -30.01
CA LYS A 241 1.94 -3.82 -28.72
C LYS A 241 1.02 -3.53 -27.54
N ALA A 242 0.38 -2.35 -27.54
CA ALA A 242 -0.53 -1.95 -26.47
C ALA A 242 -1.74 -2.90 -26.37
N ASN A 243 -2.29 -3.32 -27.51
CA ASN A 243 -3.38 -4.28 -27.53
C ASN A 243 -2.95 -5.64 -26.95
N ALA A 244 -1.80 -6.16 -27.36
CA ALA A 244 -1.25 -7.41 -26.82
C ALA A 244 -1.02 -7.35 -25.31
N LEU A 245 -0.45 -6.26 -24.79
CA LEU A 245 -0.26 -6.05 -23.36
C LEU A 245 -1.60 -6.09 -22.60
N ASN A 246 -2.62 -5.40 -23.10
CA ASN A 246 -3.95 -5.37 -22.50
C ASN A 246 -4.64 -6.74 -22.55
N ILE A 247 -4.49 -7.46 -23.67
CA ILE A 247 -5.01 -8.81 -23.85
C ILE A 247 -4.39 -9.77 -22.84
N PHE A 248 -3.06 -9.80 -22.72
CA PHE A 248 -2.39 -10.69 -21.76
C PHE A 248 -2.74 -10.34 -20.32
N ALA A 249 -2.78 -9.05 -19.97
CA ALA A 249 -3.21 -8.62 -18.63
C ALA A 249 -4.67 -9.02 -18.33
N SER A 250 -5.55 -8.99 -19.34
CA SER A 250 -6.96 -9.38 -19.18
C SER A 250 -7.12 -10.89 -19.10
N ALA A 251 -6.46 -11.63 -19.99
CA ALA A 251 -6.42 -13.09 -20.03
C ALA A 251 -5.89 -13.69 -18.72
N ALA A 252 -5.02 -12.97 -18.03
CA ALA A 252 -4.55 -13.35 -16.71
C ALA A 252 -5.66 -13.30 -15.65
N LYS A 253 -6.64 -12.40 -15.76
CA LYS A 253 -7.74 -12.27 -14.80
C LYS A 253 -8.92 -13.18 -15.16
N LYS A 254 -9.32 -13.18 -16.42
CA LYS A 254 -10.51 -13.88 -16.92
C LYS A 254 -10.46 -14.06 -18.43
N ASP A 255 -11.33 -14.91 -18.95
CA ASP A 255 -11.56 -14.99 -20.40
C ASP A 255 -12.36 -13.81 -20.95
N ASP A 256 -12.42 -13.73 -22.28
CA ASP A 256 -13.10 -12.66 -23.02
C ASP A 256 -14.57 -12.94 -23.33
N ASP A 257 -15.17 -13.96 -22.69
CA ASP A 257 -16.62 -14.17 -22.78
C ASP A 257 -17.34 -13.01 -22.09
N LYS A 258 -17.85 -12.08 -22.90
CA LYS A 258 -18.57 -10.90 -22.41
C LYS A 258 -19.87 -11.23 -21.69
N SER A 259 -20.45 -12.41 -21.95
CA SER A 259 -21.73 -12.83 -21.39
C SER A 259 -21.56 -13.59 -20.08
N ASN A 260 -20.53 -14.42 -19.98
CA ASN A 260 -20.22 -15.20 -18.79
C ASN A 260 -18.71 -15.44 -18.63
N PRO A 261 -17.95 -14.42 -18.21
CA PRO A 261 -16.50 -14.54 -18.16
C PRO A 261 -16.07 -15.57 -17.12
N THR A 262 -15.24 -16.52 -17.53
CA THR A 262 -14.67 -17.53 -16.62
C THR A 262 -13.40 -17.01 -15.99
N SER A 263 -13.31 -17.04 -14.66
CA SER A 263 -12.07 -16.73 -13.93
C SER A 263 -10.97 -17.76 -14.23
N THR A 264 -9.74 -17.29 -14.33
CA THR A 264 -8.54 -18.13 -14.44
C THR A 264 -8.07 -18.70 -13.09
N GLY A 265 -8.73 -18.35 -12.00
CA GLY A 265 -8.28 -18.56 -10.61
C GLY A 265 -7.43 -17.41 -10.07
N TYR A 266 -7.29 -16.33 -10.85
CA TYR A 266 -6.56 -15.10 -10.50
C TYR A 266 -6.86 -14.58 -9.09
N GLU A 267 -8.14 -14.50 -8.73
CA GLU A 267 -8.62 -13.94 -7.46
C GLU A 267 -8.20 -14.78 -6.25
N SER A 268 -7.73 -16.02 -6.47
CA SER A 268 -7.24 -16.88 -5.38
C SER A 268 -5.91 -16.37 -4.80
N TYR A 269 -5.13 -15.65 -5.60
CA TYR A 269 -3.74 -15.29 -5.29
C TYR A 269 -3.44 -13.79 -5.38
N PHE A 270 -4.17 -13.07 -6.24
CA PHE A 270 -3.82 -11.72 -6.66
C PHE A 270 -4.99 -10.74 -6.56
N SER A 271 -4.68 -9.50 -6.21
CA SER A 271 -5.63 -8.40 -6.03
C SER A 271 -5.64 -7.43 -7.22
N ASP A 272 -4.50 -7.28 -7.91
CA ASP A 272 -4.42 -6.52 -9.17
C ASP A 272 -3.34 -7.08 -10.13
N ILE A 273 -3.39 -6.65 -11.39
CA ILE A 273 -2.33 -6.82 -12.39
C ILE A 273 -2.17 -5.50 -13.14
N LYS A 274 -0.94 -5.02 -13.24
CA LYS A 274 -0.58 -3.83 -14.02
C LYS A 274 0.30 -4.24 -15.19
N GLY A 275 -0.13 -3.90 -16.41
CA GLY A 275 0.76 -3.96 -17.57
C GLY A 275 1.84 -2.89 -17.41
N LEU A 276 3.11 -3.31 -17.32
CA LEU A 276 4.21 -2.38 -17.04
C LEU A 276 4.68 -1.68 -18.31
N LYS A 277 5.08 -2.48 -19.31
CA LYS A 277 5.71 -2.01 -20.54
C LYS A 277 5.78 -3.11 -21.58
N THR A 278 6.02 -2.69 -22.82
CA THR A 278 6.58 -3.52 -23.87
C THR A 278 8.00 -3.06 -24.17
N VAL A 279 8.89 -4.00 -24.51
CA VAL A 279 10.28 -3.74 -24.89
C VAL A 279 10.51 -4.37 -26.25
N ASP A 280 11.03 -3.57 -27.18
CA ASP A 280 11.33 -4.02 -28.53
C ASP A 280 12.56 -4.92 -28.55
N SER A 281 12.52 -5.89 -29.46
CA SER A 281 13.69 -6.66 -29.84
C SER A 281 14.43 -5.97 -30.99
N ASP A 282 15.60 -6.49 -31.37
CA ASP A 282 16.33 -6.06 -32.57
C ASP A 282 15.57 -6.36 -33.88
N THR A 283 14.48 -7.13 -33.81
CA THR A 283 13.63 -7.47 -34.96
C THR A 283 12.19 -7.00 -34.75
N LEU A 284 11.57 -6.46 -35.81
CA LEU A 284 10.21 -5.90 -35.76
C LEU A 284 9.11 -6.94 -35.49
N ASN A 285 9.40 -8.23 -35.66
CA ASN A 285 8.46 -9.32 -35.42
C ASN A 285 8.55 -9.91 -34.00
N LYS A 286 9.39 -9.32 -33.13
CA LYS A 286 9.57 -9.76 -31.75
C LYS A 286 9.38 -8.62 -30.77
N MET A 287 8.76 -8.91 -29.63
CA MET A 287 8.67 -7.99 -28.50
C MET A 287 8.63 -8.76 -27.19
N THR A 288 8.92 -8.09 -26.08
CA THR A 288 8.69 -8.62 -24.74
C THR A 288 7.68 -7.74 -24.01
N LEU A 289 6.64 -8.34 -23.44
CA LEU A 289 5.69 -7.65 -22.55
C LEU A 289 5.95 -8.03 -21.09
N TYR A 290 5.66 -7.11 -20.18
CA TYR A 290 5.85 -7.29 -18.73
C TYR A 290 4.57 -7.00 -17.96
N LEU A 291 4.18 -7.91 -17.06
CA LEU A 291 3.01 -7.81 -16.20
C LEU A 291 3.41 -7.84 -14.72
N GLN A 292 3.07 -6.80 -13.97
CA GLN A 292 3.23 -6.79 -12.51
C GLN A 292 1.98 -7.35 -11.85
N PHE A 293 2.15 -8.38 -11.03
CA PHE A 293 1.10 -8.92 -10.18
C PHE A 293 1.12 -8.26 -8.80
N ILE A 294 -0.06 -7.99 -8.25
CA ILE A 294 -0.20 -7.57 -6.85
C ILE A 294 -0.82 -8.73 -6.09
N LEU A 295 -0.12 -9.24 -5.08
CA LEU A 295 -0.61 -10.35 -4.26
C LEU A 295 -1.84 -9.94 -3.45
N ASN A 296 -2.67 -10.91 -3.13
CA ASN A 296 -3.62 -10.77 -2.03
C ASN A 296 -2.87 -10.73 -0.70
N ASP A 297 -3.45 -10.04 0.27
CA ASP A 297 -2.93 -9.96 1.64
C ASP A 297 -2.72 -11.34 2.27
N ASP A 298 -3.51 -12.34 1.87
CA ASP A 298 -3.50 -13.71 2.37
C ASP A 298 -2.58 -14.67 1.59
N THR A 299 -1.88 -14.17 0.56
CA THR A 299 -0.98 -14.95 -0.28
C THR A 299 0.45 -14.52 -0.03
N ALA A 300 1.37 -15.50 -0.04
CA ALA A 300 2.78 -15.30 0.16
C ALA A 300 3.59 -15.84 -1.02
N LEU A 301 4.69 -15.17 -1.33
CA LEU A 301 5.58 -15.54 -2.42
C LEU A 301 7.03 -15.40 -1.96
N ILE A 302 7.69 -16.54 -1.71
CA ILE A 302 9.09 -16.57 -1.29
C ILE A 302 10.02 -17.24 -2.32
N ASP A 303 9.45 -17.85 -3.36
CA ASP A 303 10.23 -18.47 -4.42
C ASP A 303 11.01 -17.41 -5.19
N THR A 304 12.34 -17.51 -5.16
CA THR A 304 13.23 -16.53 -5.80
C THR A 304 13.01 -16.41 -7.30
N GLU A 305 12.52 -17.47 -7.94
CA GLU A 305 12.18 -17.47 -9.37
C GLU A 305 10.81 -16.84 -9.67
N LEU A 306 10.01 -16.51 -8.65
CA LEU A 306 8.71 -15.87 -8.82
C LEU A 306 8.66 -14.47 -8.20
N THR A 307 9.47 -14.18 -7.20
CA THR A 307 9.42 -12.89 -6.47
C THR A 307 9.52 -11.65 -7.38
N HIS A 308 10.11 -11.76 -8.58
CA HIS A 308 10.17 -10.67 -9.54
C HIS A 308 8.83 -10.33 -10.20
N ILE A 309 7.85 -11.25 -10.22
CA ILE A 309 6.55 -11.02 -10.86
C ILE A 309 5.74 -9.92 -10.16
N THR A 310 6.04 -9.65 -8.88
CA THR A 310 5.39 -8.60 -8.09
C THR A 310 6.19 -7.29 -8.07
N ASN A 311 7.40 -7.30 -8.63
CA ASN A 311 8.25 -6.13 -8.72
C ASN A 311 7.70 -5.12 -9.74
N ALA A 312 7.71 -3.84 -9.39
CA ALA A 312 7.19 -2.77 -10.23
C ALA A 312 7.99 -2.48 -11.51
N ASN A 313 9.22 -3.00 -11.64
CA ASN A 313 10.14 -2.72 -12.75
C ASN A 313 10.47 -3.97 -13.59
N GLU A 314 10.38 -5.16 -12.99
CA GLU A 314 10.65 -6.45 -13.63
C GLU A 314 9.33 -7.06 -14.10
N GLY A 315 8.48 -7.56 -13.20
CA GLY A 315 7.21 -8.21 -13.55
C GLY A 315 7.40 -9.55 -14.27
N LEU A 316 6.30 -10.26 -14.53
CA LEU A 316 6.29 -11.47 -15.35
C LEU A 316 6.50 -11.11 -16.83
N SER A 317 7.47 -11.73 -17.49
CA SER A 317 7.82 -11.43 -18.88
C SER A 317 7.36 -12.49 -19.87
N PHE A 318 6.84 -12.04 -21.02
CA PHE A 318 6.55 -12.87 -22.19
C PHE A 318 7.23 -12.29 -23.42
N GLU A 319 8.20 -13.01 -23.97
CA GLU A 319 8.75 -12.74 -25.30
C GLU A 319 7.81 -13.36 -26.35
N LEU A 320 7.24 -12.50 -27.20
CA LEU A 320 6.32 -12.89 -28.26
C LEU A 320 7.01 -12.72 -29.61
N SER A 321 7.08 -13.81 -30.39
CA SER A 321 7.62 -13.79 -31.74
C SER A 321 6.56 -14.16 -32.79
N LEU A 322 6.51 -13.39 -33.88
CA LEU A 322 5.66 -13.68 -35.04
C LEU A 322 6.51 -14.28 -36.17
N SER A 323 6.08 -15.40 -36.75
CA SER A 323 6.88 -16.15 -37.72
C SER A 323 6.50 -15.94 -39.19
N THR A 324 5.38 -15.28 -39.50
CA THR A 324 4.95 -15.07 -40.88
C THR A 324 5.63 -13.83 -41.47
N THR A 325 6.13 -13.94 -42.71
CA THR A 325 6.74 -12.80 -43.41
C THR A 325 5.78 -11.61 -43.49
N GLY A 326 6.26 -10.42 -43.12
CA GLY A 326 5.47 -9.19 -43.07
C GLY A 326 4.79 -8.93 -41.72
N ASP A 327 4.82 -9.89 -40.81
CA ASP A 327 4.36 -9.66 -39.44
C ASP A 327 5.27 -8.67 -38.71
N THR A 328 4.66 -7.67 -38.06
CA THR A 328 5.37 -6.68 -37.26
C THR A 328 4.58 -6.29 -36.01
N TRP A 329 5.28 -5.87 -34.97
CA TRP A 329 4.72 -5.20 -33.80
C TRP A 329 4.78 -3.68 -33.99
N GLY A 330 3.61 -3.05 -34.15
CA GLY A 330 3.44 -1.61 -34.15
C GLY A 330 3.00 -1.09 -32.78
N GLU A 331 3.08 0.23 -32.61
CA GLU A 331 2.52 0.92 -31.43
C GLU A 331 1.00 0.70 -31.31
#